data_AF-A0A7G6YHH0-F1
#
_entry.id   AF-A0A7G6YHH0-F1
#
_cell.length_a   1.000
_cell.length_b   1.000
_cell.length_c   1.000
_cell.angle_alpha   90.00
_cell.angle_beta   90.00
_cell.angle_gamma   90.00
#
_symmetry.space_group_name_H-M   'P 1'
#
loop_
_entity.id
_entity.type
_entity.pdbx_description
1 polymer ?
#
loop_
_entity_poly.entity_id
_entity_poly.type
_entity_poly.pdbx_seq_one_letter_code
_entity_poly.pdbx_strand_id
1 'polypeptide(L)'
;MVGTPLVEVDGRRLRLTNLDKVLYPETGTTKGDVIHYYATIAPALLPHLTERPVTRKRWPDGVGSAAAPIEAFFEKDLGMGVPDWVLRQTILHSGGEKRYPVVTDRATLVWLAQTAALELHVPQWRFDTDRRPTRMVLDFDPGQGTGLAECAQVALWAKAILDDMGLATFPVTSGNKGIHVYVPLDGRLSSDQVSDVAHELARALEADHPAEVISTMPKERRVGKVFIDWSQNNAKKTTISPYSLRGTARPFAAAPRSWNEIAAPGLTQLDFSEVLERFDAMGDLLAALDPSPAVRPPELLRGQIDLALAKAAERVPEAAALPGGSGYEPKLDGWRAAAVVDVDRVTLWSRQKTNLTESFPDVAAAIAEQIEAGVVLDGELVRWRDGRLDFDALQRRFASGKQRRRRLVDEEPIDFVVFDILAAGGRDLRGLPYDERRRALEQLAVDWRPPLSLIDTTADTAEGRRWFEELPDRGIEGVVVKGGGQPYRGGQRDW
;
A
#
# COMPACT_ATOMS: atom_id res chain seq x y z
N MET A 1 -25.07 26.01 -11.35
CA MET A 1 -24.87 24.56 -11.21
C MET A 1 -23.38 24.29 -11.28
N VAL A 2 -22.74 24.08 -10.13
CA VAL A 2 -21.33 23.65 -10.09
C VAL A 2 -21.30 22.22 -10.66
N GLY A 3 -20.54 22.00 -11.73
CA GLY A 3 -20.43 20.69 -12.36
C GLY A 3 -19.92 19.65 -11.35
N THR A 4 -20.43 18.42 -11.42
CA THR A 4 -19.94 17.33 -10.58
C THR A 4 -18.44 17.13 -10.84
N PRO A 5 -17.56 17.18 -9.82
CA PRO A 5 -16.13 17.03 -10.04
C PRO A 5 -15.82 15.64 -10.59
N LEU A 6 -15.13 15.62 -11.73
CA LEU A 6 -14.44 14.44 -12.23
C LEU A 6 -13.05 14.47 -11.61
N VAL A 7 -12.73 13.47 -10.79
CA VAL A 7 -11.46 13.36 -10.08
C VAL A 7 -10.68 12.20 -10.66
N GLU A 8 -9.37 12.34 -10.77
CA GLU A 8 -8.47 11.26 -11.12
C GLU A 8 -7.84 10.68 -9.85
N VAL A 9 -7.95 9.36 -9.66
CA VAL A 9 -7.34 8.62 -8.55
C VAL A 9 -6.52 7.49 -9.15
N ASP A 10 -5.20 7.54 -8.99
CA ASP A 10 -4.25 6.55 -9.50
C ASP A 10 -4.44 6.19 -10.99
N GLY A 11 -4.77 7.17 -11.83
CA GLY A 11 -5.02 7.01 -13.27
C GLY A 11 -6.44 6.56 -13.63
N ARG A 12 -7.35 6.42 -12.66
CA ARG A 12 -8.78 6.13 -12.88
C ARG A 12 -9.59 7.41 -12.73
N ARG A 13 -10.53 7.65 -13.65
CA ARG A 13 -11.46 8.79 -13.55
C ARG A 13 -12.73 8.38 -12.80
N LEU A 14 -13.08 9.15 -11.77
CA LEU A 14 -14.26 8.95 -10.94
C LEU A 14 -15.10 10.21 -10.88
N ARG A 15 -16.43 10.03 -10.91
CA ARG A 15 -17.38 11.10 -10.65
C ARG A 15 -17.79 11.06 -9.18
N LEU A 16 -17.40 12.08 -8.42
CA LEU A 16 -17.78 12.22 -7.01
C LEU A 16 -18.94 13.20 -6.88
N THR A 17 -20.03 12.79 -6.24
CA THR A 17 -21.24 13.61 -6.08
C THR A 17 -21.46 13.95 -4.61
N ASN A 18 -22.31 14.93 -4.28
CA ASN A 18 -22.85 15.14 -2.92
C ASN A 18 -21.81 15.04 -1.79
N LEU A 19 -20.64 15.66 -1.96
CA LEU A 19 -19.53 15.52 -1.01
C LEU A 19 -19.91 16.06 0.38
N ASP A 20 -20.68 17.14 0.42
CA ASP A 20 -21.16 17.77 1.67
C ASP A 20 -22.32 17.00 2.33
N LYS A 21 -22.78 15.88 1.75
CA LYS A 21 -23.87 15.09 2.35
C LYS A 21 -23.37 14.48 3.66
N VAL A 22 -24.01 14.84 4.76
CA VAL A 22 -23.75 14.25 6.08
C VAL A 22 -24.18 12.78 6.09
N LEU A 23 -23.24 11.89 6.38
CA LEU A 23 -23.48 10.46 6.55
C LEU A 23 -23.51 10.04 8.02
N TYR A 24 -22.85 10.78 8.92
CA TYR A 24 -22.93 10.62 10.37
C TYR A 24 -23.44 11.91 11.04
N PRO A 25 -24.75 12.01 11.31
CA PRO A 25 -25.36 13.21 11.86
C PRO A 25 -24.78 13.69 13.20
N GLU A 26 -24.38 12.79 14.11
CA GLU A 26 -23.92 13.18 15.44
C GLU A 26 -22.56 13.87 15.43
N THR A 27 -21.72 13.58 14.44
CA THR A 27 -20.38 14.17 14.28
C THR A 27 -20.31 15.16 13.12
N GLY A 28 -21.38 15.28 12.33
CA GLY A 28 -21.39 16.06 11.09
C GLY A 28 -20.54 15.47 9.97
N THR A 29 -20.04 14.24 10.11
CA THR A 29 -19.12 13.62 9.13
C THR A 29 -19.81 13.45 7.78
N THR A 30 -19.20 14.01 6.76
CA THR A 30 -19.70 14.08 5.40
C THR A 30 -19.25 12.90 4.55
N LYS A 31 -19.85 12.73 3.37
CA LYS A 31 -19.37 11.77 2.38
C LYS A 31 -17.97 12.12 1.88
N GLY A 32 -17.63 13.40 1.78
CA GLY A 32 -16.27 13.85 1.48
C GLY A 32 -15.27 13.31 2.49
N ASP A 33 -15.58 13.39 3.78
CA ASP A 33 -14.71 12.88 4.86
C ASP A 33 -14.54 11.36 4.78
N VAL A 34 -15.62 10.62 4.50
CA VAL A 34 -15.57 9.16 4.32
C VAL A 34 -14.72 8.77 3.10
N ILE A 35 -14.85 9.51 1.99
CA ILE A 35 -14.00 9.31 0.80
C ILE A 35 -12.54 9.61 1.14
N HIS A 36 -12.27 10.71 1.85
CA HIS A 36 -10.93 11.08 2.29
C HIS A 36 -10.31 9.98 3.16
N TYR A 37 -11.04 9.49 4.17
CA TYR A 37 -10.60 8.38 5.02
C TYR A 37 -10.16 7.16 4.21
N TYR A 38 -11.04 6.66 3.33
CA TYR A 38 -10.77 5.47 2.54
C TYR A 38 -9.63 5.67 1.53
N ALA A 39 -9.45 6.88 1.00
CA ALA A 39 -8.32 7.21 0.13
C ALA A 39 -6.98 7.21 0.89
N THR A 40 -6.97 7.82 2.08
CA THR A 40 -5.77 7.97 2.93
C THR A 40 -5.34 6.65 3.54
N ILE A 41 -6.27 5.86 4.09
CA ILE A 41 -5.98 4.57 4.73
C ILE A 41 -5.74 3.43 3.74
N ALA A 42 -5.91 3.66 2.44
CA ALA A 42 -5.81 2.64 1.39
C ALA A 42 -4.52 1.78 1.48
N PRO A 43 -3.31 2.33 1.75
CA PRO A 43 -2.10 1.52 1.84
C PRO A 43 -2.17 0.43 2.93
N ALA A 44 -2.83 0.70 4.07
CA ALA A 44 -3.02 -0.27 5.15
C ALA A 44 -4.26 -1.15 4.95
N LEU A 45 -5.34 -0.63 4.35
CA LEU A 45 -6.59 -1.37 4.17
C LEU A 45 -6.53 -2.39 3.02
N LEU A 46 -5.90 -2.05 1.89
CA LEU A 46 -5.89 -2.88 0.67
C LEU A 46 -5.31 -4.29 0.86
N PRO A 47 -4.22 -4.51 1.62
CA PRO A 47 -3.69 -5.86 1.84
C PRO A 47 -4.72 -6.81 2.48
N HIS A 48 -5.61 -6.28 3.33
CA HIS A 48 -6.65 -7.05 4.01
C HIS A 48 -7.90 -7.30 3.17
N LEU A 49 -8.06 -6.63 2.03
CA LEU A 49 -9.17 -6.79 1.09
C LEU A 49 -8.77 -7.56 -0.18
N THR A 50 -7.49 -7.54 -0.53
CA THR A 50 -6.97 -8.08 -1.78
C THR A 50 -7.35 -9.56 -1.96
N GLU A 51 -7.83 -9.89 -3.16
CA GLU A 51 -8.35 -11.22 -3.52
C GLU A 51 -9.52 -11.74 -2.66
N ARG A 52 -10.16 -10.91 -1.84
CA ARG A 52 -11.35 -11.30 -1.07
C ARG A 52 -12.62 -10.74 -1.71
N PRO A 53 -13.74 -11.51 -1.77
CA PRO A 53 -15.02 -10.95 -2.19
C PRO A 53 -15.53 -9.94 -1.17
N VAL A 54 -15.63 -8.68 -1.56
CA VAL A 54 -16.09 -7.62 -0.66
C VAL A 54 -17.63 -7.52 -0.70
N THR A 55 -18.25 -7.86 0.42
CA THR A 55 -19.66 -7.55 0.69
C THR A 55 -19.76 -6.14 1.24
N ARG A 56 -20.60 -5.29 0.64
CA ARG A 56 -20.77 -3.91 1.07
C ARG A 56 -22.00 -3.79 1.95
N LYS A 57 -21.92 -2.98 3.01
CA LYS A 57 -23.11 -2.48 3.71
C LYS A 57 -23.20 -0.98 3.52
N ARG A 58 -24.34 -0.54 2.99
CA ARG A 58 -24.49 0.80 2.44
C ARG A 58 -25.54 1.61 3.19
N TRP A 59 -25.23 2.89 3.39
CA TRP A 59 -26.12 3.90 3.95
C TRP A 59 -26.16 5.13 3.02
N PRO A 60 -26.89 5.05 1.89
CA PRO A 60 -26.97 6.16 0.96
C PRO A 60 -27.44 7.46 1.62
N ASP A 61 -28.27 7.36 2.65
CA ASP A 61 -28.87 8.48 3.39
C ASP A 61 -28.25 8.73 4.77
N GLY A 62 -27.09 8.12 5.04
CA GLY A 62 -26.42 8.20 6.32
C GLY A 62 -26.98 7.24 7.37
N VAL A 63 -26.29 7.15 8.51
CA VAL A 63 -26.58 6.17 9.58
C VAL A 63 -27.75 6.56 10.49
N GLY A 64 -28.22 7.80 10.43
CA GLY A 64 -29.17 8.36 11.41
C GLY A 64 -28.48 8.72 12.74
N SER A 65 -29.27 8.98 13.78
CA SER A 65 -28.75 9.19 15.14
C SER A 65 -28.92 7.94 16.00
N ALA A 66 -28.30 7.88 17.17
CA ALA A 66 -28.52 6.80 18.12
C ALA A 66 -30.01 6.63 18.51
N ALA A 67 -30.78 7.73 18.50
CA ALA A 67 -32.22 7.71 18.80
C ALA A 67 -33.10 7.38 17.59
N ALA A 68 -32.60 7.59 16.37
CA ALA A 68 -33.33 7.34 15.12
C ALA A 68 -32.38 6.79 14.04
N PRO A 69 -31.96 5.51 14.17
CA PRO A 69 -31.05 4.90 13.21
C PRO A 69 -31.75 4.65 11.88
N ILE A 70 -31.02 4.82 10.78
CA ILE A 70 -31.49 4.52 9.42
C ILE A 70 -31.02 3.11 9.03
N GLU A 71 -31.92 2.32 8.46
CA GLU A 71 -31.60 0.97 8.01
C GLU A 71 -30.59 1.00 6.85
N ALA A 72 -29.60 0.14 6.96
CA ALA A 72 -28.67 -0.17 5.88
C ALA A 72 -29.22 -1.28 5.00
N PHE A 73 -28.61 -1.47 3.83
CA PHE A 73 -28.73 -2.72 3.10
C PHE A 73 -27.37 -3.35 2.81
N PHE A 74 -27.36 -4.68 2.80
CA PHE A 74 -26.21 -5.47 2.36
C PHE A 74 -26.27 -5.68 0.85
N GLU A 75 -25.14 -5.48 0.19
CA GLU A 75 -24.99 -5.65 -1.24
C GLU A 75 -23.83 -6.59 -1.51
N LYS A 76 -24.17 -7.78 -2.02
CA LYS A 76 -23.21 -8.83 -2.40
C LYS A 76 -22.92 -8.76 -3.89
N ASP A 77 -23.96 -8.82 -4.70
CA ASP A 77 -23.83 -8.75 -6.16
C ASP A 77 -23.54 -7.32 -6.62
N LEU A 78 -22.75 -7.19 -7.68
CA LEU A 78 -22.47 -5.93 -8.35
C LEU A 78 -23.63 -5.59 -9.28
N GLY A 79 -24.24 -4.43 -9.05
CA GLY A 79 -25.35 -3.91 -9.85
C GLY A 79 -24.94 -3.22 -11.15
N MET A 80 -25.88 -2.48 -11.73
CA MET A 80 -25.64 -1.62 -12.88
C MET A 80 -24.84 -0.37 -12.47
N GLY A 81 -24.00 0.17 -13.39
CA GLY A 81 -23.25 1.41 -13.15
C GLY A 81 -21.92 1.24 -12.41
N VAL A 82 -21.45 0.01 -12.24
CA VAL A 82 -20.09 -0.28 -11.77
C VAL A 82 -19.09 0.12 -12.86
N PRO A 83 -18.03 0.89 -12.55
CA PRO A 83 -17.00 1.22 -13.52
C PRO A 83 -16.40 -0.03 -14.17
N ASP A 84 -16.07 0.05 -15.46
CA ASP A 84 -15.51 -1.04 -16.26
C ASP A 84 -14.22 -1.60 -15.66
N TRP A 85 -13.41 -0.72 -15.08
CA TRP A 85 -12.14 -1.04 -14.46
C TRP A 85 -12.22 -1.71 -13.08
N VAL A 86 -13.39 -1.75 -12.43
CA VAL A 86 -13.54 -2.46 -11.15
C VAL A 86 -13.48 -3.97 -11.41
N LEU A 87 -12.42 -4.59 -10.87
CA LEU A 87 -12.23 -6.03 -10.93
C LEU A 87 -13.38 -6.74 -10.21
N ARG A 88 -13.81 -7.86 -10.78
CA ARG A 88 -14.93 -8.64 -10.26
C ARG A 88 -14.72 -10.12 -10.44
N GLN A 89 -15.19 -10.90 -9.48
CA GLN A 89 -15.21 -12.35 -9.56
C GLN A 89 -16.58 -12.90 -9.19
N THR A 90 -16.94 -14.05 -9.77
CA THR A 90 -18.25 -14.67 -9.61
C THR A 90 -18.22 -15.77 -8.57
N ILE A 91 -19.22 -15.77 -7.68
CA ILE A 91 -19.49 -16.86 -6.74
C ILE A 91 -20.88 -17.42 -7.05
N LEU A 92 -20.94 -18.73 -7.27
CA LEU A 92 -22.21 -19.44 -7.36
C LEU A 92 -22.80 -19.63 -5.96
N HIS A 93 -23.97 -19.06 -5.73
CA HIS A 93 -24.77 -19.28 -4.53
C HIS A 93 -26.00 -20.13 -4.86
N SER A 94 -26.70 -20.62 -3.84
CA SER A 94 -27.95 -21.37 -4.01
C SER A 94 -29.04 -20.58 -4.76
N GLY A 95 -29.03 -19.25 -4.64
CA GLY A 95 -29.93 -18.34 -5.35
C GLY A 95 -29.40 -17.82 -6.69
N GLY A 96 -28.35 -18.44 -7.25
CA GLY A 96 -27.73 -18.03 -8.50
C GLY A 96 -26.34 -17.40 -8.33
N GLU A 97 -25.75 -17.04 -9.46
CA GLU A 97 -24.44 -16.39 -9.52
C GLU A 97 -24.50 -14.95 -8.99
N LYS A 98 -23.47 -14.56 -8.25
CA LYS A 98 -23.26 -13.17 -7.81
C LYS A 98 -21.84 -12.75 -8.12
N ARG A 99 -21.69 -11.51 -8.61
CA ARG A 99 -20.40 -10.89 -8.93
C ARG A 99 -19.99 -10.01 -7.76
N TYR A 100 -18.84 -10.27 -7.17
CA TYR A 100 -18.28 -9.46 -6.09
C TYR A 100 -17.17 -8.57 -6.63
N PRO A 101 -17.01 -7.34 -6.11
CA PRO A 101 -15.82 -6.56 -6.38
C PRO A 101 -14.62 -7.21 -5.71
N VAL A 102 -13.50 -7.23 -6.43
CA VAL A 102 -12.17 -7.52 -5.89
C VAL A 102 -11.45 -6.18 -5.76
N VAL A 103 -11.12 -5.79 -4.53
CA VAL A 103 -10.61 -4.45 -4.23
C VAL A 103 -9.10 -4.51 -4.11
N THR A 104 -8.41 -4.06 -5.14
CA THR A 104 -6.93 -4.12 -5.24
C THR A 104 -6.27 -2.75 -5.38
N ASP A 105 -7.06 -1.67 -5.50
CA ASP A 105 -6.55 -0.32 -5.70
C ASP A 105 -7.36 0.74 -4.95
N ARG A 106 -6.73 1.90 -4.71
CA ARG A 106 -7.32 3.03 -4.00
C ARG A 106 -8.52 3.61 -4.76
N ALA A 107 -8.48 3.61 -6.09
CA ALA A 107 -9.60 4.08 -6.91
C ALA A 107 -10.89 3.28 -6.64
N THR A 108 -10.78 1.95 -6.49
CA THR A 108 -11.89 1.08 -6.15
C THR A 108 -12.43 1.39 -4.75
N LEU A 109 -11.57 1.66 -3.77
CA LEU A 109 -11.98 2.09 -2.43
C LEU A 109 -12.73 3.43 -2.46
N VAL A 110 -12.20 4.43 -3.19
CA VAL A 110 -12.86 5.73 -3.38
C VAL A 110 -14.23 5.56 -4.05
N TRP A 111 -14.33 4.69 -5.05
CA TRP A 111 -15.62 4.35 -5.67
C TRP A 111 -16.60 3.73 -4.66
N LEU A 112 -16.16 2.76 -3.85
CA LEU A 112 -16.99 2.14 -2.81
C LEU A 112 -17.50 3.19 -1.81
N ALA A 113 -16.61 4.07 -1.33
CA ALA A 113 -16.97 5.18 -0.44
C ALA A 113 -17.98 6.15 -1.09
N GLN A 114 -17.78 6.48 -2.38
CA GLN A 114 -18.71 7.30 -3.16
C GLN A 114 -20.11 6.67 -3.28
N THR A 115 -20.22 5.34 -3.27
CA THR A 115 -21.51 4.62 -3.21
C THR A 115 -22.12 4.52 -1.80
N ALA A 116 -21.52 5.18 -0.82
CA ALA A 116 -21.85 5.14 0.61
C ALA A 116 -21.75 3.72 1.22
N ALA A 117 -20.81 2.91 0.74
CA ALA A 117 -20.42 1.66 1.37
C ALA A 117 -19.55 1.95 2.60
N LEU A 118 -20.20 2.18 3.74
CA LEU A 118 -19.51 2.50 4.99
C LEU A 118 -18.79 1.27 5.54
N GLU A 119 -19.40 0.08 5.47
CA GLU A 119 -18.77 -1.15 5.94
C GLU A 119 -18.39 -2.07 4.78
N LEU A 120 -17.17 -2.61 4.84
CA LEU A 120 -16.59 -3.58 3.92
C LEU A 120 -16.37 -4.89 4.67
N HIS A 121 -17.08 -5.93 4.25
CA HIS A 121 -17.06 -7.24 4.89
C HIS A 121 -16.43 -8.28 3.96
N VAL A 122 -15.50 -9.07 4.50
CA VAL A 122 -14.73 -10.07 3.74
C VAL A 122 -14.70 -11.42 4.47
N PRO A 123 -14.61 -12.55 3.74
CA PRO A 123 -14.33 -13.84 4.35
C PRO A 123 -12.85 -13.97 4.72
N GLN A 124 -12.49 -15.05 5.41
CA GLN A 124 -11.10 -15.31 5.79
C GLN A 124 -10.27 -16.00 4.68
N TRP A 125 -10.92 -16.42 3.60
CA TRP A 125 -10.29 -16.97 2.39
C TRP A 125 -10.13 -15.93 1.27
N ARG A 126 -9.31 -16.26 0.28
CA ARG A 126 -9.07 -15.47 -0.93
C ARG A 126 -9.40 -16.27 -2.20
N PHE A 127 -9.63 -15.59 -3.32
CA PHE A 127 -9.94 -16.21 -4.60
C PHE A 127 -8.76 -17.00 -5.17
N ASP A 128 -7.54 -16.52 -4.96
CA ASP A 128 -6.28 -17.11 -5.42
C ASP A 128 -5.83 -18.34 -4.61
N THR A 129 -6.53 -18.68 -3.51
CA THR A 129 -6.20 -19.82 -2.64
C THR A 129 -7.16 -21.00 -2.76
N ASP A 130 -7.92 -21.11 -3.85
CA ASP A 130 -9.02 -22.08 -3.97
C ASP A 130 -9.99 -21.98 -2.77
N ARG A 131 -10.22 -20.74 -2.30
CA ARG A 131 -11.05 -20.41 -1.14
C ARG A 131 -10.58 -21.05 0.17
N ARG A 132 -9.29 -21.37 0.29
CA ARG A 132 -8.68 -21.72 1.57
C ARG A 132 -8.40 -20.46 2.41
N PRO A 133 -8.74 -20.45 3.70
CA PRO A 133 -8.49 -19.33 4.58
C PRO A 133 -6.99 -19.01 4.68
N THR A 134 -6.64 -17.73 4.51
CA THR A 134 -5.28 -17.21 4.76
C THR A 134 -5.15 -16.59 6.15
N ARG A 135 -6.25 -16.54 6.90
CA ARG A 135 -6.28 -16.13 8.30
C ARG A 135 -7.40 -16.85 9.05
N MET A 136 -7.28 -16.94 10.36
CA MET A 136 -8.34 -17.28 11.30
C MET A 136 -8.77 -16.01 12.02
N VAL A 137 -10.03 -15.93 12.45
CA VAL A 137 -10.53 -14.85 13.29
C VAL A 137 -11.26 -15.39 14.53
N LEU A 138 -11.04 -14.78 15.68
CA LEU A 138 -11.84 -14.95 16.88
C LEU A 138 -12.56 -13.63 17.14
N ASP A 139 -13.88 -13.66 17.18
CA ASP A 139 -14.72 -12.49 17.41
C ASP A 139 -15.26 -12.50 18.84
N PHE A 140 -14.79 -11.56 19.66
CA PHE A 140 -15.13 -11.43 21.07
C PHE A 140 -16.22 -10.38 21.24
N ASP A 141 -17.46 -10.83 21.38
CA ASP A 141 -18.64 -10.00 21.49
C ASP A 141 -19.13 -9.91 22.95
N PRO A 142 -19.30 -8.70 23.52
CA PRO A 142 -19.79 -8.57 24.88
C PRO A 142 -21.28 -8.90 24.96
N GLY A 143 -21.64 -9.85 25.83
CA GLY A 143 -23.01 -10.09 26.23
C GLY A 143 -23.55 -8.97 27.13
N GLN A 144 -24.86 -8.99 27.40
CA GLN A 144 -25.48 -7.98 28.26
C GLN A 144 -24.81 -7.94 29.63
N GLY A 145 -24.39 -6.76 30.08
CA GLY A 145 -23.67 -6.57 31.35
C GLY A 145 -22.15 -6.67 31.25
N THR A 146 -21.60 -6.92 30.06
CA THR A 146 -20.16 -6.82 29.77
C THR A 146 -19.91 -5.75 28.71
N GLY A 147 -18.66 -5.36 28.54
CA GLY A 147 -18.22 -4.38 27.56
C GLY A 147 -16.84 -4.69 26.98
N LEU A 148 -16.22 -3.66 26.43
CA LEU A 148 -14.96 -3.78 25.71
C LEU A 148 -13.79 -4.24 26.59
N ALA A 149 -13.80 -3.88 27.88
CA ALA A 149 -12.77 -4.28 28.84
C ALA A 149 -12.79 -5.80 29.09
N GLU A 150 -13.98 -6.40 29.25
CA GLU A 150 -14.12 -7.85 29.38
C GLU A 150 -13.71 -8.57 28.09
N CYS A 151 -14.08 -8.03 26.91
CA CYS A 151 -13.59 -8.55 25.64
C CYS A 151 -12.05 -8.51 25.55
N ALA A 152 -11.42 -7.43 26.03
CA ALA A 152 -9.97 -7.31 26.06
C ALA A 152 -9.31 -8.35 26.96
N GLN A 153 -9.89 -8.60 28.13
CA GLN A 153 -9.42 -9.64 29.05
C GLN A 153 -9.49 -11.03 28.42
N VAL A 154 -10.60 -11.36 27.75
CA VAL A 154 -10.76 -12.65 27.06
C VAL A 154 -9.81 -12.76 25.86
N ALA A 155 -9.59 -11.67 25.13
CA ALA A 155 -8.62 -11.63 24.04
C ALA A 155 -7.18 -11.87 24.53
N LEU A 156 -6.81 -11.38 25.73
CA LEU A 156 -5.50 -11.62 26.34
C LEU A 156 -5.32 -13.09 26.75
N TRP A 157 -6.38 -13.76 27.25
CA TRP A 157 -6.33 -15.20 27.51
C TRP A 157 -6.18 -16.00 26.22
N ALA A 158 -6.93 -15.65 25.17
CA ALA A 158 -6.78 -16.27 23.85
C ALA A 158 -5.37 -16.07 23.29
N LYS A 159 -4.78 -14.87 23.47
CA LYS A 159 -3.41 -14.57 23.07
C LYS A 159 -2.41 -15.49 23.75
N ALA A 160 -2.52 -15.70 25.06
CA ALA A 160 -1.59 -16.56 25.79
C ALA A 160 -1.56 -17.98 25.24
N ILE A 161 -2.74 -18.56 24.97
CA ILE A 161 -2.85 -19.90 24.37
C ILE A 161 -2.23 -19.93 22.97
N LEU A 162 -2.51 -18.92 22.14
CA LEU A 162 -2.00 -18.84 20.77
C LEU A 162 -0.48 -18.59 20.72
N ASP A 163 0.06 -17.81 21.66
CA ASP A 163 1.51 -17.60 21.81
C ASP A 163 2.21 -18.91 22.17
N ASP A 164 1.65 -19.71 23.09
CA ASP A 164 2.18 -21.04 23.45
C ASP A 164 2.16 -22.03 22.27
N MET A 165 1.24 -21.82 21.31
CA MET A 165 1.20 -22.54 20.04
C MET A 165 2.19 -22.00 18.99
N GLY A 166 2.91 -20.91 19.29
CA GLY A 166 3.83 -20.24 18.36
C GLY A 166 3.13 -19.47 17.24
N LEU A 167 1.86 -19.09 17.44
CA LEU A 167 1.06 -18.40 16.43
C LEU A 167 1.09 -16.88 16.67
N ALA A 168 1.43 -16.12 15.63
CA ALA A 168 1.32 -14.67 15.67
C ALA A 168 -0.16 -14.23 15.75
N THR A 169 -0.45 -13.20 16.55
CA THR A 169 -1.82 -12.74 16.80
C THR A 169 -1.94 -11.23 16.69
N PHE A 170 -3.02 -10.76 16.07
CA PHE A 170 -3.23 -9.35 15.74
C PHE A 170 -4.62 -8.88 16.20
N PRO A 171 -4.71 -8.02 17.23
CA PRO A 171 -5.98 -7.57 17.76
C PRO A 171 -6.50 -6.32 17.04
N VAL A 172 -7.81 -6.29 16.82
CA VAL A 172 -8.53 -5.21 16.14
C VAL A 172 -9.79 -4.90 16.95
N THR A 173 -9.88 -3.71 17.53
CA THR A 173 -11.13 -3.24 18.11
C THR A 173 -12.17 -3.10 17.00
N SER A 174 -13.34 -3.73 17.13
CA SER A 174 -14.27 -3.91 16.00
C SER A 174 -14.88 -2.60 15.46
N GLY A 175 -14.79 -1.50 16.19
CA GLY A 175 -15.51 -0.25 15.94
C GLY A 175 -16.98 -0.29 16.37
N ASN A 176 -17.42 -1.38 17.00
CA ASN A 176 -18.75 -1.51 17.58
C ASN A 176 -18.64 -1.80 19.08
N LYS A 177 -18.82 -3.06 19.51
CA LYS A 177 -18.78 -3.42 20.94
C LYS A 177 -17.60 -4.32 21.31
N GLY A 178 -17.18 -5.19 20.39
CA GLY A 178 -16.20 -6.24 20.65
C GLY A 178 -14.81 -5.99 20.05
N ILE A 179 -14.01 -7.06 20.07
CA ILE A 179 -12.64 -7.16 19.54
C ILE A 179 -12.56 -8.37 18.62
N HIS A 180 -11.87 -8.23 17.49
CA HIS A 180 -11.43 -9.37 16.69
C HIS A 180 -9.95 -9.65 16.97
N VAL A 181 -9.57 -10.91 17.06
CA VAL A 181 -8.17 -11.33 17.03
C VAL A 181 -7.96 -12.19 15.79
N TYR A 182 -7.02 -11.77 14.95
CA TYR A 182 -6.65 -12.47 13.74
C TYR A 182 -5.36 -13.26 13.92
N VAL A 183 -5.27 -14.40 13.24
CA VAL A 183 -4.09 -15.26 13.16
C VAL A 183 -3.79 -15.55 11.69
N PRO A 184 -2.60 -15.23 11.16
CA PRO A 184 -2.24 -15.55 9.78
C PRO A 184 -2.11 -17.07 9.60
N LEU A 185 -2.51 -17.57 8.42
CA LEU A 185 -2.43 -18.98 8.05
C LEU A 185 -1.72 -19.16 6.71
N ASP A 186 -1.10 -20.32 6.53
CA ASP A 186 -0.36 -20.68 5.30
C ASP A 186 -1.26 -21.21 4.16
N GLY A 187 -2.58 -21.13 4.32
CA GLY A 187 -3.55 -21.56 3.31
C GLY A 187 -3.68 -23.08 3.13
N ARG A 188 -3.12 -23.90 4.02
CA ARG A 188 -3.21 -25.37 3.89
C ARG A 188 -4.54 -25.94 4.36
N LEU A 189 -5.12 -25.36 5.41
CA LEU A 189 -6.37 -25.84 6.02
C LEU A 189 -7.60 -25.38 5.23
N SER A 190 -8.68 -26.17 5.29
CA SER A 190 -9.99 -25.74 4.80
C SER A 190 -10.68 -24.79 5.79
N SER A 191 -11.72 -24.07 5.34
CA SER A 191 -12.51 -23.22 6.25
C SER A 191 -13.17 -24.01 7.39
N ASP A 192 -13.59 -25.26 7.13
CA ASP A 192 -14.20 -26.12 8.15
C ASP A 192 -13.16 -26.52 9.21
N GLN A 193 -11.95 -26.90 8.79
CA GLN A 193 -10.85 -27.24 9.72
C GLN A 193 -10.43 -26.04 10.57
N VAL A 194 -10.33 -24.85 9.98
CA VAL A 194 -10.03 -23.62 10.74
C VAL A 194 -11.16 -23.28 11.71
N SER A 195 -12.42 -23.47 11.29
CA SER A 195 -13.58 -23.29 12.17
C SER A 195 -13.57 -24.26 13.35
N ASP A 196 -13.15 -25.51 13.15
CA ASP A 196 -13.02 -26.50 14.23
C ASP A 196 -11.94 -26.10 15.23
N VAL A 197 -10.77 -25.64 14.75
CA VAL A 197 -9.69 -25.13 15.62
C VAL A 197 -10.17 -23.93 16.45
N ALA A 198 -10.83 -22.96 15.81
CA ALA A 198 -11.37 -21.79 16.51
C ALA A 198 -12.43 -22.17 17.55
N HIS A 199 -13.26 -23.18 17.24
CA HIS A 199 -14.28 -23.68 18.16
C HIS A 199 -13.65 -24.37 19.38
N GLU A 200 -12.65 -25.23 19.19
CA GLU A 200 -11.96 -25.89 20.31
C GLU A 200 -11.22 -24.90 21.20
N LEU A 201 -10.60 -23.85 20.62
CA LEU A 201 -10.02 -22.75 21.40
C LEU A 201 -11.09 -22.01 22.22
N ALA A 202 -12.26 -21.73 21.63
CA ALA A 202 -13.36 -21.09 22.33
C ALA A 202 -13.90 -21.96 23.48
N ARG A 203 -13.95 -23.28 23.30
CA ARG A 203 -14.37 -24.25 24.33
C ARG A 203 -13.35 -24.37 25.46
N ALA A 204 -12.06 -24.34 25.14
CA ALA A 204 -11.01 -24.33 26.15
C ALA A 204 -11.11 -23.08 27.04
N LEU A 205 -11.26 -21.90 26.42
CA LEU A 205 -11.46 -20.64 27.16
C LEU A 205 -12.75 -20.64 28.00
N GLU A 206 -13.86 -21.21 27.50
CA GLU A 206 -15.08 -21.37 28.29
C GLU A 206 -14.91 -22.34 29.46
N ALA A 207 -14.10 -23.39 29.30
CA ALA A 207 -13.82 -24.36 30.36
C ALA A 207 -12.96 -23.76 31.48
N ASP A 208 -11.96 -22.94 31.12
CA ASP A 208 -11.05 -22.29 32.08
C ASP A 208 -11.70 -21.06 32.75
N HIS A 209 -12.57 -20.35 32.03
CA HIS A 209 -13.23 -19.12 32.48
C HIS A 209 -14.75 -19.17 32.32
N PRO A 210 -15.45 -20.13 32.98
CA PRO A 210 -16.87 -20.38 32.76
C PRO A 210 -17.79 -19.29 33.32
N ALA A 211 -17.29 -18.34 34.12
CA ALA A 211 -18.09 -17.21 34.60
C ALA A 211 -18.07 -16.03 33.62
N GLU A 212 -17.02 -15.93 32.81
CA GLU A 212 -16.72 -14.79 31.94
C GLU A 212 -16.93 -15.11 30.46
N VAL A 213 -16.83 -16.37 30.05
CA VAL A 213 -16.79 -16.80 28.65
C VAL A 213 -17.96 -17.72 28.31
N ILE A 214 -18.44 -17.62 27.06
CA ILE A 214 -19.36 -18.57 26.45
C ILE A 214 -19.05 -18.78 24.96
N SER A 215 -19.00 -20.03 24.52
CA SER A 215 -18.76 -20.42 23.11
C SER A 215 -20.02 -20.92 22.40
N THR A 216 -21.13 -21.04 23.14
CA THR A 216 -22.39 -21.60 22.65
C THR A 216 -23.43 -20.53 22.29
N MET A 217 -24.27 -20.84 21.31
CA MET A 217 -25.09 -19.82 20.65
C MET A 217 -26.27 -19.22 21.43
N PRO A 218 -26.99 -19.89 22.36
CA PRO A 218 -28.21 -19.33 22.96
C PRO A 218 -27.97 -17.97 23.64
N LYS A 219 -28.64 -16.91 23.17
CA LYS A 219 -28.42 -15.52 23.63
C LYS A 219 -28.71 -15.32 25.12
N GLU A 220 -29.70 -16.04 25.65
CA GLU A 220 -30.09 -15.97 27.08
C GLU A 220 -28.94 -16.34 28.02
N ARG A 221 -28.02 -17.21 27.59
CA ARG A 221 -26.88 -17.67 28.41
C ARG A 221 -25.68 -16.72 28.36
N ARG A 222 -25.75 -15.63 27.60
CA ARG A 222 -24.65 -14.67 27.41
C ARG A 222 -24.66 -13.51 28.42
N VAL A 223 -25.66 -13.42 29.29
CA VAL A 223 -25.73 -12.36 30.31
C VAL A 223 -24.51 -12.47 31.23
N GLY A 224 -23.78 -11.38 31.40
CA GLY A 224 -22.56 -11.32 32.21
C GLY A 224 -21.31 -11.95 31.57
N LYS A 225 -21.38 -12.37 30.30
CA LYS A 225 -20.31 -13.10 29.62
C LYS A 225 -19.93 -12.51 28.26
N VAL A 226 -18.68 -12.71 27.87
CA VAL A 226 -18.20 -12.49 26.51
C VAL A 226 -18.46 -13.74 25.67
N PHE A 227 -19.13 -13.55 24.54
CA PHE A 227 -19.34 -14.58 23.53
C PHE A 227 -18.15 -14.64 22.58
N ILE A 228 -17.58 -15.83 22.38
CA ILE A 228 -16.56 -16.06 21.36
C ILE A 228 -17.23 -16.62 20.10
N ASP A 229 -17.46 -15.77 19.09
CA ASP A 229 -18.01 -16.18 17.80
C ASP A 229 -16.92 -16.79 16.89
N TRP A 230 -16.64 -18.06 17.10
CA TRP A 230 -15.77 -18.86 16.24
C TRP A 230 -16.39 -19.11 14.84
N SER A 231 -17.70 -18.92 14.66
CA SER A 231 -18.40 -19.25 13.42
C SER A 231 -18.06 -18.32 12.26
N GLN A 232 -17.42 -17.19 12.53
CA GLN A 232 -16.89 -16.24 11.53
C GLN A 232 -15.85 -16.87 10.58
N ASN A 233 -15.28 -18.03 10.94
CA ASN A 233 -14.36 -18.79 10.09
C ASN A 233 -15.06 -19.66 9.04
N ASN A 234 -16.38 -19.81 9.08
CA ASN A 234 -17.12 -20.54 8.06
C ASN A 234 -17.01 -19.83 6.69
N ALA A 235 -16.76 -20.59 5.62
CA ALA A 235 -16.57 -20.06 4.26
C ALA A 235 -17.73 -19.18 3.73
N LYS A 236 -18.94 -19.32 4.28
CA LYS A 236 -20.14 -18.54 3.89
C LYS A 236 -20.31 -17.25 4.68
N LYS A 237 -19.52 -17.03 5.73
CA LYS A 237 -19.55 -15.85 6.59
C LYS A 237 -18.57 -14.80 6.11
N THR A 238 -18.83 -13.56 6.52
CA THR A 238 -17.97 -12.42 6.26
C THR A 238 -17.88 -11.61 7.55
N THR A 239 -16.70 -11.13 7.84
CA THR A 239 -16.39 -10.28 9.00
C THR A 239 -16.05 -8.89 8.49
N ILE A 240 -16.29 -7.85 9.29
CA ILE A 240 -15.83 -6.49 8.96
C ILE A 240 -14.31 -6.54 8.73
N SER A 241 -13.85 -5.93 7.64
CA SER A 241 -12.42 -5.84 7.35
C SER A 241 -11.75 -4.90 8.36
N PRO A 242 -10.50 -5.20 8.79
CA PRO A 242 -9.66 -4.19 9.43
C PRO A 242 -9.66 -2.88 8.64
N TYR A 243 -9.60 -1.75 9.33
CA TYR A 243 -9.70 -0.37 8.82
C TYR A 243 -11.05 0.02 8.18
N SER A 244 -12.03 -0.87 8.05
CA SER A 244 -13.35 -0.45 7.55
C SER A 244 -14.11 0.36 8.60
N LEU A 245 -14.80 1.42 8.16
CA LEU A 245 -15.72 2.18 9.01
C LEU A 245 -16.89 1.30 9.45
N ARG A 246 -17.58 1.75 10.51
CA ARG A 246 -18.79 1.15 11.06
C ARG A 246 -19.98 2.06 10.86
N GLY A 247 -21.13 1.49 10.54
CA GLY A 247 -22.40 2.21 10.46
C GLY A 247 -23.01 2.46 11.84
N THR A 248 -22.22 3.00 12.77
CA THR A 248 -22.61 3.39 14.13
C THR A 248 -22.95 4.87 14.18
N ALA A 249 -23.48 5.37 15.30
CA ALA A 249 -23.84 6.79 15.45
C ALA A 249 -22.64 7.74 15.26
N ARG A 250 -21.44 7.27 15.64
CA ARG A 250 -20.15 7.90 15.35
C ARG A 250 -19.38 7.10 14.29
N PRO A 251 -18.48 7.73 13.52
CA PRO A 251 -17.69 7.09 12.46
C PRO A 251 -16.50 6.28 13.01
N PHE A 252 -16.78 5.31 13.87
CA PHE A 252 -15.75 4.38 14.35
C PHE A 252 -15.26 3.47 13.22
N ALA A 253 -14.05 2.93 13.37
CA ALA A 253 -13.49 1.94 12.45
C ALA A 253 -13.11 0.64 13.17
N ALA A 254 -13.01 -0.45 12.41
CA ALA A 254 -12.38 -1.67 12.86
C ALA A 254 -10.86 -1.46 12.98
N ALA A 255 -10.42 -0.87 14.09
CA ALA A 255 -9.09 -0.29 14.23
C ALA A 255 -8.07 -1.29 14.82
N PRO A 256 -6.95 -1.56 14.13
CA PRO A 256 -5.86 -2.37 14.67
C PRO A 256 -5.20 -1.75 15.89
N ARG A 257 -4.85 -2.59 16.86
CA ARG A 257 -4.23 -2.20 18.13
C ARG A 257 -2.97 -3.01 18.39
N SER A 258 -2.07 -2.47 19.19
CA SER A 258 -1.02 -3.27 19.83
C SER A 258 -1.59 -4.03 21.04
N TRP A 259 -0.96 -5.13 21.42
CA TRP A 259 -1.35 -5.87 22.62
C TRP A 259 -1.20 -5.06 23.92
N ASN A 260 -0.25 -4.11 23.97
CA ASN A 260 -0.09 -3.19 25.10
C ASN A 260 -1.32 -2.29 25.26
N GLU A 261 -1.93 -1.87 24.15
CA GLU A 261 -3.17 -1.09 24.21
C GLU A 261 -4.37 -1.93 24.61
N ILE A 262 -4.44 -3.19 24.15
CA ILE A 262 -5.50 -4.12 24.59
C ILE A 262 -5.43 -4.34 26.10
N ALA A 263 -4.23 -4.42 26.68
CA ALA A 263 -4.03 -4.55 28.12
C ALA A 263 -4.22 -3.25 28.91
N ALA A 264 -4.27 -2.09 28.25
CA ALA A 264 -4.35 -0.81 28.92
C ALA A 264 -5.76 -0.54 29.50
N PRO A 265 -5.86 0.04 30.71
CA PRO A 265 -7.13 0.50 31.22
C PRO A 265 -7.70 1.62 30.34
N GLY A 266 -9.02 1.70 30.23
CA GLY A 266 -9.69 2.75 29.45
C GLY A 266 -9.67 2.52 27.93
N LEU A 267 -9.46 1.29 27.47
CA LEU A 267 -9.58 0.94 26.05
C LEU A 267 -10.94 1.37 25.48
N THR A 268 -10.91 2.12 24.38
CA THR A 268 -12.08 2.56 23.62
C THR A 268 -12.01 2.11 22.16
N GLN A 269 -13.17 2.11 21.50
CA GLN A 269 -13.22 2.10 20.03
C GLN A 269 -12.62 3.41 19.49
N LEU A 270 -12.08 3.38 18.28
CA LEU A 270 -11.41 4.53 17.66
C LEU A 270 -12.24 5.13 16.54
N ASP A 271 -12.37 6.45 16.57
CA ASP A 271 -12.93 7.28 15.50
C ASP A 271 -11.98 7.26 14.29
N PHE A 272 -12.50 7.44 13.08
CA PHE A 272 -11.70 7.36 11.86
C PHE A 272 -10.55 8.36 11.83
N SER A 273 -10.70 9.55 12.45
CA SER A 273 -9.61 10.53 12.55
C SER A 273 -8.46 10.01 13.42
N GLU A 274 -8.77 9.40 14.57
CA GLU A 274 -7.78 8.78 15.46
C GLU A 274 -7.05 7.63 14.75
N VAL A 275 -7.75 6.89 13.88
CA VAL A 275 -7.12 5.83 13.06
C VAL A 275 -6.14 6.42 12.05
N LEU A 276 -6.46 7.53 11.39
CA LEU A 276 -5.55 8.19 10.46
C LEU A 276 -4.31 8.74 11.18
N GLU A 277 -4.48 9.42 12.31
CA GLU A 277 -3.38 9.93 13.12
C GLU A 277 -2.43 8.81 13.56
N ARG A 278 -2.98 7.65 13.94
CA ARG A 278 -2.18 6.49 14.33
C ARG A 278 -1.47 5.84 13.15
N PHE A 279 -2.13 5.75 12.00
CA PHE A 279 -1.50 5.22 10.79
C PHE A 279 -0.31 6.09 10.35
N ASP A 280 -0.46 7.41 10.41
CA ASP A 280 0.63 8.35 10.12
C ASP A 280 1.81 8.18 11.10
N ALA A 281 1.52 8.01 12.39
CA ALA A 281 2.54 7.87 13.43
C ALA A 281 3.22 6.50 13.51
N MET A 282 2.50 5.41 13.20
CA MET A 282 2.92 4.03 13.51
C MET A 282 2.93 3.09 12.29
N GLY A 283 2.40 3.52 11.15
CA GLY A 283 2.18 2.66 9.99
C GLY A 283 1.07 1.61 10.22
N ASP A 284 1.14 0.53 9.45
CA ASP A 284 0.17 -0.57 9.51
C ASP A 284 0.57 -1.61 10.57
N LEU A 285 -0.19 -1.66 11.68
CA LEU A 285 -0.01 -2.64 12.76
C LEU A 285 -0.36 -4.08 12.34
N LEU A 286 -1.01 -4.26 11.19
CA LEU A 286 -1.38 -5.55 10.63
C LEU A 286 -0.54 -5.95 9.41
N ALA A 287 0.56 -5.24 9.11
CA ALA A 287 1.37 -5.50 7.91
C ALA A 287 1.81 -6.98 7.77
N ALA A 288 2.00 -7.68 8.89
CA ALA A 288 2.38 -9.09 8.93
C ALA A 288 1.19 -10.09 8.90
N LEU A 289 -0.06 -9.64 9.04
CA LEU A 289 -1.24 -10.50 8.99
C LEU A 289 -1.58 -10.93 7.55
N ASP A 290 -1.62 -9.96 6.65
CA ASP A 290 -1.87 -10.15 5.22
C ASP A 290 -0.75 -9.44 4.46
N PRO A 291 0.45 -10.02 4.39
CA PRO A 291 1.52 -9.38 3.65
C PRO A 291 1.06 -9.16 2.21
N SER A 292 1.19 -7.92 1.72
CA SER A 292 0.99 -7.61 0.31
C SER A 292 1.81 -8.60 -0.52
N PRO A 293 1.24 -9.22 -1.57
CA PRO A 293 2.04 -10.02 -2.46
C PRO A 293 3.19 -9.16 -2.95
N ALA A 294 4.42 -9.66 -2.76
CA ALA A 294 5.61 -8.89 -3.03
C ALA A 294 5.57 -8.42 -4.50
N VAL A 295 5.49 -7.11 -4.69
CA VAL A 295 5.23 -6.52 -6.00
C VAL A 295 6.52 -6.61 -6.80
N ARG A 296 6.52 -7.42 -7.87
CA ARG A 296 7.68 -7.55 -8.75
C ARG A 296 7.64 -6.48 -9.84
N PRO A 297 8.79 -6.03 -10.36
CA PRO A 297 8.81 -5.21 -11.56
C PRO A 297 8.12 -5.92 -12.73
N PRO A 298 7.55 -5.18 -13.70
CA PRO A 298 7.04 -5.76 -14.94
C PRO A 298 8.05 -6.72 -15.56
N GLU A 299 7.58 -7.84 -16.13
CA GLU A 299 8.47 -8.90 -16.62
C GLU A 299 9.53 -8.39 -17.61
N LEU A 300 9.13 -7.46 -18.49
CA LEU A 300 10.00 -6.81 -19.47
C LEU A 300 11.11 -5.94 -18.86
N LEU A 301 11.02 -5.60 -17.58
CA LEU A 301 11.96 -4.74 -16.85
C LEU A 301 12.71 -5.47 -15.71
N ARG A 302 12.52 -6.78 -15.56
CA ARG A 302 13.23 -7.58 -14.53
C ARG A 302 14.67 -7.94 -14.89
N GLY A 303 15.09 -7.67 -16.13
CA GLY A 303 16.38 -8.06 -16.69
C GLY A 303 17.17 -6.88 -17.22
N GLN A 304 17.90 -7.11 -18.31
CA GLN A 304 18.63 -6.06 -19.03
C GLN A 304 17.64 -5.06 -19.63
N ILE A 305 17.82 -3.78 -19.33
CA ILE A 305 16.94 -2.71 -19.77
C ILE A 305 17.59 -1.94 -20.92
N ASP A 306 16.84 -1.71 -21.99
CA ASP A 306 17.24 -0.76 -23.02
C ASP A 306 17.00 0.66 -22.48
N LEU A 307 18.09 1.39 -22.22
CA LEU A 307 18.01 2.76 -21.70
C LEU A 307 17.84 3.77 -22.84
N ALA A 308 17.13 4.86 -22.55
CA ALA A 308 16.93 5.96 -23.48
C ALA A 308 18.29 6.58 -23.86
N LEU A 309 18.43 6.97 -25.13
CA LEU A 309 19.66 7.56 -25.65
C LEU A 309 19.40 9.02 -26.03
N ALA A 310 20.26 9.91 -25.56
CA ALA A 310 20.19 11.32 -25.95
C ALA A 310 20.73 11.54 -27.37
N LYS A 311 20.08 12.43 -28.11
CA LYS A 311 20.59 12.99 -29.36
C LYS A 311 21.41 14.24 -29.08
N ALA A 312 22.62 14.31 -29.66
CA ALA A 312 23.45 15.50 -29.54
C ALA A 312 22.78 16.70 -30.24
N ALA A 313 22.82 17.85 -29.58
CA ALA A 313 22.36 19.13 -30.10
C ALA A 313 23.44 20.19 -29.87
N GLU A 314 23.60 21.12 -30.82
CA GLU A 314 24.62 22.17 -30.74
C GLU A 314 24.21 23.35 -29.86
N ARG A 315 22.92 23.45 -29.50
CA ARG A 315 22.35 24.55 -28.71
C ARG A 315 21.29 24.02 -27.76
N VAL A 316 21.17 24.67 -26.60
CA VAL A 316 20.09 24.42 -25.64
C VAL A 316 18.75 24.86 -26.27
N PRO A 317 17.79 23.94 -26.49
CA PRO A 317 16.47 24.28 -27.01
C PRO A 317 15.73 25.27 -26.11
N GLU A 318 14.77 26.00 -26.67
CA GLU A 318 13.89 26.89 -25.88
C GLU A 318 12.85 26.08 -25.09
N ALA A 319 12.23 26.71 -24.09
CA ALA A 319 11.26 26.07 -23.19
C ALA A 319 10.05 25.42 -23.90
N ALA A 320 9.68 25.87 -25.10
CA ALA A 320 8.54 25.33 -25.85
C ALA A 320 8.97 24.42 -27.03
N ALA A 321 10.25 24.07 -27.14
CA ALA A 321 10.79 23.34 -28.30
C ALA A 321 10.38 21.86 -28.34
N LEU A 322 10.07 21.26 -27.18
CA LEU A 322 9.73 19.85 -27.06
C LEU A 322 8.25 19.65 -26.65
N PRO A 323 7.64 18.49 -26.96
CA PRO A 323 6.30 18.16 -26.50
C PRO A 323 6.18 18.28 -24.98
N GLY A 324 5.19 19.02 -24.50
CA GLY A 324 4.98 19.29 -23.06
C GLY A 324 5.97 20.28 -22.44
N GLY A 325 6.82 20.93 -23.24
CA GLY A 325 7.84 21.86 -22.77
C GLY A 325 9.18 21.18 -22.48
N SER A 326 10.25 21.96 -22.47
CA SER A 326 11.63 21.51 -22.27
C SER A 326 12.02 21.66 -20.79
N GLY A 327 12.39 20.55 -20.16
CA GLY A 327 13.11 20.53 -18.88
C GLY A 327 14.59 20.29 -19.11
N TYR A 328 15.43 20.84 -18.24
CA TYR A 328 16.89 20.76 -18.33
C TYR A 328 17.41 20.06 -17.08
N GLU A 329 18.39 19.17 -17.26
CA GLU A 329 19.11 18.49 -16.18
C GLU A 329 20.62 18.49 -16.46
N PRO A 330 21.48 18.54 -15.42
CA PRO A 330 22.92 18.42 -15.61
C PRO A 330 23.30 17.09 -16.29
N LYS A 331 24.15 17.16 -17.32
CA LYS A 331 24.76 15.97 -17.92
C LYS A 331 25.96 15.54 -17.08
N LEU A 332 25.76 14.51 -16.27
CA LEU A 332 26.80 13.90 -15.47
C LEU A 332 27.78 13.09 -16.35
N ASP A 333 29.00 12.90 -15.84
CA ASP A 333 30.08 12.08 -16.42
C ASP A 333 30.40 10.88 -15.53
N GLY A 334 29.50 9.89 -15.55
CA GLY A 334 29.58 8.67 -14.78
C GLY A 334 29.14 7.43 -15.56
N TRP A 335 28.76 6.38 -14.83
CA TRP A 335 28.30 5.13 -15.42
C TRP A 335 26.79 5.04 -15.35
N ARG A 336 26.14 5.25 -16.51
CA ARG A 336 24.70 5.03 -16.68
C ARG A 336 24.31 3.63 -16.18
N ALA A 337 23.39 3.56 -15.23
CA ALA A 337 22.94 2.33 -14.61
C ALA A 337 21.43 2.34 -14.37
N ALA A 338 20.78 1.22 -14.69
CA ALA A 338 19.41 0.95 -14.29
C ALA A 338 19.39 0.08 -13.04
N ALA A 339 18.64 0.50 -12.03
CA ALA A 339 18.43 -0.29 -10.82
C ALA A 339 17.08 -0.99 -10.89
N VAL A 340 17.11 -2.32 -10.83
CA VAL A 340 15.91 -3.18 -10.77
C VAL A 340 15.76 -3.67 -9.35
N VAL A 341 14.69 -3.24 -8.67
CA VAL A 341 14.36 -3.66 -7.30
C VAL A 341 13.31 -4.75 -7.37
N ASP A 342 13.77 -6.00 -7.39
CA ASP A 342 12.90 -7.17 -7.30
C ASP A 342 12.75 -7.60 -5.83
N VAL A 343 11.80 -8.49 -5.56
CA VAL A 343 11.43 -8.88 -4.19
C VAL A 343 12.53 -9.65 -3.46
N ASP A 344 13.44 -10.26 -4.22
CA ASP A 344 14.54 -11.08 -3.69
C ASP A 344 15.92 -10.41 -3.81
N ARG A 345 16.05 -9.35 -4.62
CA ARG A 345 17.34 -8.69 -4.88
C ARG A 345 17.20 -7.35 -5.60
N VAL A 346 18.22 -6.52 -5.43
CA VAL A 346 18.51 -5.38 -6.31
C VAL A 346 19.53 -5.80 -7.36
N THR A 347 19.30 -5.44 -8.62
CA THR A 347 20.28 -5.63 -9.71
C THR A 347 20.57 -4.32 -10.41
N LEU A 348 21.85 -3.99 -10.60
CA LEU A 348 22.31 -2.83 -11.37
C LEU A 348 22.74 -3.28 -12.78
N TRP A 349 22.16 -2.69 -13.81
CA TRP A 349 22.48 -2.95 -15.21
C TRP A 349 23.10 -1.72 -15.87
N SER A 350 24.30 -1.86 -16.43
CA SER A 350 24.88 -0.80 -17.25
C SER A 350 24.09 -0.60 -18.54
N ARG A 351 24.31 0.55 -19.20
CA ARG A 351 23.82 0.79 -20.57
C ARG A 351 24.21 -0.31 -21.56
N GLN A 352 25.39 -0.91 -21.42
CA GLN A 352 25.86 -2.03 -22.24
C GLN A 352 25.38 -3.39 -21.71
N LYS A 353 24.35 -3.40 -20.85
CA LYS A 353 23.70 -4.60 -20.32
C LYS A 353 24.62 -5.49 -19.47
N THR A 354 25.67 -4.88 -18.90
CA THR A 354 26.59 -5.55 -17.95
C THR A 354 26.01 -5.45 -16.55
N ASN A 355 26.04 -6.55 -15.79
CA ASN A 355 25.62 -6.53 -14.40
C ASN A 355 26.71 -5.87 -13.55
N LEU A 356 26.37 -4.75 -12.91
CA LEU A 356 27.28 -3.94 -12.10
C LEU A 356 27.16 -4.24 -10.59
N THR A 357 26.18 -5.05 -10.18
CA THR A 357 25.77 -5.21 -8.77
C THR A 357 26.94 -5.61 -7.86
N GLU A 358 27.75 -6.59 -8.26
CA GLU A 358 28.90 -7.01 -7.45
C GLU A 358 30.00 -5.94 -7.33
N SER A 359 30.08 -5.05 -8.31
CA SER A 359 31.07 -3.97 -8.35
C SER A 359 30.68 -2.79 -7.46
N PHE A 360 29.38 -2.59 -7.23
CA PHE A 360 28.82 -1.51 -6.41
C PHE A 360 27.83 -2.05 -5.36
N PRO A 361 28.31 -2.89 -4.41
CA PRO A 361 27.45 -3.59 -3.45
C PRO A 361 26.82 -2.68 -2.38
N ASP A 362 27.50 -1.58 -2.04
CA ASP A 362 27.01 -0.50 -1.17
C ASP A 362 25.80 0.23 -1.77
N VAL A 363 25.87 0.59 -3.06
CA VAL A 363 24.76 1.22 -3.78
C VAL A 363 23.58 0.26 -3.86
N ALA A 364 23.83 -1.01 -4.22
CA ALA A 364 22.77 -2.01 -4.30
C ALA A 364 22.10 -2.27 -2.93
N ALA A 365 22.89 -2.28 -1.85
CA ALA A 365 22.38 -2.42 -0.49
C ALA A 365 21.55 -1.20 -0.06
N ALA A 366 22.02 0.01 -0.34
CA ALA A 366 21.28 1.24 -0.03
C ALA A 366 19.95 1.31 -0.78
N ILE A 367 19.90 0.88 -2.04
CA ILE A 367 18.66 0.76 -2.81
C ILE A 367 17.72 -0.26 -2.16
N ALA A 368 18.24 -1.42 -1.74
CA ALA A 368 17.41 -2.47 -1.13
C ALA A 368 16.84 -2.04 0.23
N GLU A 369 17.53 -1.18 0.96
CA GLU A 369 17.09 -0.64 2.26
C GLU A 369 16.03 0.46 2.10
N GLN A 370 16.15 1.31 1.07
CA GLN A 370 15.37 2.54 0.95
C GLN A 370 14.24 2.47 -0.07
N ILE A 371 14.24 1.47 -0.97
CA ILE A 371 13.29 1.39 -2.08
C ILE A 371 12.56 0.05 -2.06
N GLU A 372 11.23 0.11 -2.12
CA GLU A 372 10.38 -1.08 -2.16
C GLU A 372 10.53 -1.89 -3.46
N ALA A 373 10.24 -3.18 -3.37
CA ALA A 373 10.19 -4.05 -4.55
C ALA A 373 9.14 -3.57 -5.58
N GLY A 374 9.43 -3.82 -6.85
CA GLY A 374 8.53 -3.43 -7.94
C GLY A 374 8.89 -2.10 -8.60
N VAL A 375 10.03 -1.53 -8.20
CA VAL A 375 10.56 -0.27 -8.72
C VAL A 375 11.71 -0.53 -9.69
N VAL A 376 11.76 0.27 -10.77
CA VAL A 376 12.88 0.29 -11.71
C VAL A 376 13.30 1.73 -11.94
N LEU A 377 14.55 2.06 -11.66
CA LEU A 377 15.12 3.40 -11.76
C LEU A 377 16.15 3.48 -12.88
N ASP A 378 16.23 4.64 -13.54
CA ASP A 378 17.29 4.99 -14.48
C ASP A 378 18.10 6.15 -13.89
N GLY A 379 19.40 5.93 -13.76
CA GLY A 379 20.31 6.84 -13.07
C GLY A 379 21.75 6.70 -13.55
N GLU A 380 22.64 7.32 -12.79
CA GLU A 380 24.06 7.32 -13.05
C GLU A 380 24.87 7.11 -11.78
N LEU A 381 25.83 6.18 -11.83
CA LEU A 381 26.82 5.99 -10.78
C LEU A 381 27.91 7.05 -10.95
N VAL A 382 28.13 7.85 -9.92
CA VAL A 382 29.10 8.96 -9.94
C VAL A 382 29.94 8.98 -8.68
N ARG A 383 31.11 9.60 -8.76
CA ARG A 383 31.90 9.96 -7.59
C ARG A 383 32.24 11.42 -7.64
N TRP A 384 31.88 12.15 -6.60
CA TRP A 384 32.37 13.51 -6.39
C TRP A 384 33.71 13.51 -5.66
N ARG A 385 34.68 14.26 -6.18
CA ARG A 385 35.97 14.51 -5.56
C ARG A 385 36.43 15.92 -5.87
N ASP A 386 36.73 16.70 -4.84
CA ASP A 386 37.27 18.07 -4.97
C ASP A 386 36.44 18.96 -5.92
N GLY A 387 35.11 18.81 -5.89
CA GLY A 387 34.17 19.57 -6.71
C GLY A 387 34.07 19.12 -8.19
N ARG A 388 34.62 17.95 -8.53
CA ARG A 388 34.57 17.36 -9.88
C ARG A 388 34.18 15.88 -9.84
N LEU A 389 33.72 15.35 -10.96
CA LEU A 389 33.47 13.92 -11.12
C LEU A 389 34.79 13.14 -11.32
N ASP A 390 35.00 12.09 -10.52
CA ASP A 390 36.14 11.16 -10.61
C ASP A 390 35.70 9.88 -11.33
N PHE A 391 35.63 9.94 -12.66
CA PHE A 391 35.26 8.81 -13.52
C PHE A 391 36.21 7.60 -13.34
N ASP A 392 37.50 7.86 -13.12
CA ASP A 392 38.50 6.81 -12.95
C ASP A 392 38.23 5.96 -11.69
N ALA A 393 37.57 6.51 -10.66
CA ALA A 393 37.16 5.74 -9.49
C ALA A 393 36.20 4.60 -9.85
N LEU A 394 35.24 4.86 -10.74
CA LEU A 394 34.29 3.85 -11.22
C LEU A 394 35.03 2.71 -11.94
N GLN A 395 36.00 3.05 -12.81
CA GLN A 395 36.83 2.07 -13.49
C GLN A 395 37.69 1.25 -12.52
N ARG A 396 38.36 1.92 -11.57
CA ARG A 396 39.19 1.27 -10.53
C ARG A 396 38.36 0.29 -9.72
N ARG A 397 37.14 0.67 -9.34
CA ARG A 397 36.23 -0.14 -8.54
C ARG A 397 35.72 -1.35 -9.31
N PHE A 398 35.34 -1.17 -10.57
CA PHE A 398 34.88 -2.24 -11.45
C PHE A 398 35.98 -3.27 -11.75
N ALA A 399 37.19 -2.82 -12.07
CA ALA A 399 38.33 -3.70 -12.39
C ALA A 399 38.94 -4.40 -11.16
N SER A 400 38.54 -4.03 -9.94
CA SER A 400 39.12 -4.57 -8.72
C SER A 400 38.53 -5.92 -8.33
N GLY A 401 39.39 -6.84 -7.85
CA GLY A 401 38.96 -8.08 -7.19
C GLY A 401 38.30 -7.83 -5.84
N LYS A 402 37.58 -8.84 -5.32
CA LYS A 402 36.71 -8.75 -4.13
C LYS A 402 37.35 -8.09 -2.91
N GLN A 403 38.59 -8.42 -2.57
CA GLN A 403 39.29 -7.87 -1.40
C GLN A 403 39.58 -6.37 -1.55
N ARG A 404 40.09 -5.95 -2.71
CA ARG A 404 40.39 -4.54 -2.99
C ARG A 404 39.10 -3.72 -3.07
N ARG A 405 38.08 -4.26 -3.73
CA ARG A 405 36.77 -3.62 -3.84
C ARG A 405 36.15 -3.30 -2.48
N ARG A 406 36.25 -4.21 -1.51
CA ARG A 406 35.76 -3.96 -0.14
C ARG A 406 36.41 -2.73 0.51
N ARG A 407 37.69 -2.46 0.24
CA ARG A 407 38.36 -1.25 0.76
C ARG A 407 37.91 0.00 0.01
N LEU A 408 37.79 -0.10 -1.32
CA LEU A 408 37.32 1.00 -2.16
C LEU A 408 35.87 1.43 -1.87
N VAL A 409 35.04 0.55 -1.32
CA VAL A 409 33.68 0.91 -0.85
C VAL A 409 33.75 2.07 0.15
N ASP A 410 34.65 1.97 1.13
CA ASP A 410 34.77 2.95 2.21
C ASP A 410 35.65 4.14 1.80
N GLU A 411 36.71 3.91 1.02
CA GLU A 411 37.67 4.93 0.59
C GLU A 411 37.16 5.79 -0.58
N GLU A 412 36.29 5.21 -1.42
CA GLU A 412 35.80 5.77 -2.67
C GLU A 412 34.26 5.61 -2.78
N PRO A 413 33.47 6.30 -1.93
CA PRO A 413 32.02 6.22 -1.98
C PRO A 413 31.50 6.66 -3.34
N ILE A 414 30.53 5.91 -3.87
CA ILE A 414 29.89 6.15 -5.16
C ILE A 414 28.43 6.50 -4.88
N ASP A 415 27.97 7.61 -5.46
CA ASP A 415 26.57 8.02 -5.43
C ASP A 415 25.82 7.44 -6.64
N PHE A 416 24.54 7.13 -6.46
CA PHE A 416 23.62 6.80 -7.55
C PHE A 416 22.61 7.94 -7.71
N VAL A 417 22.85 8.77 -8.72
CA VAL A 417 22.02 9.93 -9.03
C VAL A 417 20.94 9.51 -10.03
N VAL A 418 19.69 9.55 -9.60
CA VAL A 418 18.54 9.06 -10.37
C VAL A 418 17.86 10.21 -11.11
N PHE A 419 17.44 9.98 -12.35
CA PHE A 419 16.78 11.02 -13.16
C PHE A 419 15.49 10.58 -13.85
N ASP A 420 15.13 9.29 -13.82
CA ASP A 420 13.83 8.78 -14.30
C ASP A 420 13.41 7.50 -13.57
N ILE A 421 12.11 7.20 -13.61
CA ILE A 421 11.49 6.01 -13.05
C ILE A 421 10.75 5.23 -14.15
N LEU A 422 11.13 3.97 -14.36
CA LEU A 422 10.60 3.14 -15.44
C LEU A 422 9.48 2.24 -14.97
N ALA A 423 9.47 1.88 -13.69
CA ALA A 423 8.39 1.14 -13.06
C ALA A 423 8.25 1.52 -11.59
N ALA A 424 7.02 1.49 -11.08
CA ALA A 424 6.71 1.61 -9.65
C ALA A 424 5.46 0.81 -9.32
N GLY A 425 5.43 0.16 -8.15
CA GLY A 425 4.32 -0.69 -7.75
C GLY A 425 4.01 -1.76 -8.80
N GLY A 426 5.03 -2.29 -9.49
CA GLY A 426 4.89 -3.35 -10.50
C GLY A 426 4.23 -2.93 -11.80
N ARG A 427 3.98 -1.63 -12.01
CA ARG A 427 3.44 -1.07 -13.26
C ARG A 427 4.57 -0.50 -14.12
N ASP A 428 4.50 -0.73 -15.43
CA ASP A 428 5.40 -0.10 -16.40
C ASP A 428 4.95 1.36 -16.62
N LEU A 429 5.81 2.30 -16.26
CA LEU A 429 5.53 3.74 -16.36
C LEU A 429 6.06 4.37 -17.65
N ARG A 430 6.83 3.63 -18.47
CA ARG A 430 7.52 4.18 -19.64
C ARG A 430 6.57 4.80 -20.67
N GLY A 431 5.32 4.33 -20.72
CA GLY A 431 4.30 4.88 -21.60
C GLY A 431 3.74 6.24 -21.17
N LEU A 432 3.95 6.66 -19.93
CA LEU A 432 3.46 7.94 -19.41
C LEU A 432 4.34 9.11 -19.87
N PRO A 433 3.83 10.36 -19.92
CA PRO A 433 4.63 11.57 -20.07
C PRO A 433 5.76 11.69 -19.03
N TYR A 434 6.87 12.35 -19.39
CA TYR A 434 8.00 12.57 -18.47
C TYR A 434 7.58 13.29 -17.19
N ASP A 435 6.71 14.30 -17.27
CA ASP A 435 6.26 15.05 -16.08
C ASP A 435 5.54 14.15 -15.06
N GLU A 436 4.79 13.16 -15.52
CA GLU A 436 4.11 12.20 -14.64
C GLU A 436 5.11 11.25 -13.99
N ARG A 437 6.09 10.75 -14.76
CA ARG A 437 7.16 9.91 -14.21
C ARG A 437 8.03 10.70 -13.23
N ARG A 438 8.35 11.96 -13.54
CA ARG A 438 9.15 12.83 -12.67
C ARG A 438 8.45 13.07 -11.33
N ARG A 439 7.15 13.36 -11.32
CA ARG A 439 6.39 13.50 -10.06
C ARG A 439 6.39 12.20 -9.23
N ALA A 440 6.26 11.04 -9.88
CA ALA A 440 6.34 9.75 -9.19
C ALA A 440 7.73 9.51 -8.60
N LEU A 441 8.80 9.88 -9.32
CA LEU A 441 10.17 9.79 -8.83
C LEU A 441 10.44 10.75 -7.67
N GLU A 442 9.95 12.00 -7.75
CA GLU A 442 10.07 12.99 -6.67
C GLU A 442 9.37 12.54 -5.38
N GLN A 443 8.18 11.94 -5.50
CA GLN A 443 7.46 11.36 -4.36
C GLN A 443 8.23 10.19 -3.74
N LEU A 444 8.84 9.34 -4.57
CA LEU A 444 9.66 8.23 -4.10
C LEU A 444 10.94 8.71 -3.40
N ALA A 445 11.50 9.84 -3.83
CA ALA A 445 12.80 10.34 -3.40
C ALA A 445 12.78 11.23 -2.14
N VAL A 446 11.60 11.52 -1.56
CA VAL A 446 11.43 12.48 -0.43
C VAL A 446 12.37 12.16 0.74
N ASP A 447 12.51 10.89 1.10
CA ASP A 447 13.28 10.43 2.26
C ASP A 447 14.61 9.76 1.91
N TRP A 448 15.06 9.89 0.65
CA TRP A 448 16.31 9.28 0.21
C TRP A 448 17.52 9.87 0.94
N ARG A 449 18.47 8.98 1.22
CA ARG A 449 19.72 9.26 1.91
C ARG A 449 20.88 8.78 1.06
N PRO A 450 22.06 9.44 1.15
CA PRO A 450 23.26 8.97 0.47
C PRO A 450 23.48 7.46 0.68
N PRO A 451 23.91 6.73 -0.36
CA PRO A 451 24.38 7.21 -1.66
C PRO A 451 23.28 7.51 -2.70
N LEU A 452 22.00 7.53 -2.34
CA LEU A 452 20.91 7.85 -3.27
C LEU A 452 20.64 9.35 -3.32
N SER A 453 20.51 9.88 -4.53
CA SER A 453 20.06 11.26 -4.74
C SER A 453 19.26 11.40 -6.03
N LEU A 454 18.42 12.42 -6.06
CA LEU A 454 17.64 12.80 -7.24
C LEU A 454 18.41 13.86 -8.03
N ILE A 455 18.42 13.77 -9.36
CA ILE A 455 18.98 14.82 -10.20
C ILE A 455 18.17 16.12 -10.06
N ASP A 456 18.87 17.24 -10.03
CA ASP A 456 18.27 18.56 -10.16
C ASP A 456 17.72 18.77 -11.58
N THR A 457 16.56 19.41 -11.66
CA THR A 457 15.91 19.75 -12.92
C THR A 457 15.36 21.16 -12.87
N THR A 458 15.40 21.88 -13.99
CA THR A 458 14.77 23.20 -14.12
C THR A 458 13.96 23.29 -15.41
N ALA A 459 12.88 24.06 -15.39
CA ALA A 459 12.14 24.46 -16.60
C ALA A 459 12.56 25.84 -17.12
N ASP A 460 13.44 26.55 -16.39
CA ASP A 460 13.97 27.84 -16.81
C ASP A 460 15.12 27.64 -17.81
N THR A 461 14.89 28.04 -19.06
CA THR A 461 15.91 28.00 -20.11
C THR A 461 17.15 28.82 -19.75
N ALA A 462 17.01 29.93 -19.02
CA ALA A 462 18.16 30.75 -18.62
C ALA A 462 19.05 30.00 -17.63
N GLU A 463 18.45 29.30 -16.68
CA GLU A 463 19.17 28.42 -15.75
C GLU A 463 19.80 27.22 -16.48
N GLY A 464 19.07 26.57 -17.40
CA GLY A 464 19.61 25.50 -18.23
C GLY A 464 20.82 25.94 -19.08
N ARG A 465 20.79 27.15 -19.65
CA ARG A 465 21.95 27.75 -20.35
C ARG A 465 23.12 28.01 -19.41
N ARG A 466 22.82 28.54 -18.23
CA ARG A 466 23.84 28.77 -17.20
C ARG A 466 24.54 27.47 -16.82
N TRP A 467 23.79 26.38 -16.63
CA TRP A 467 24.36 25.06 -16.38
C TRP A 467 25.26 24.60 -17.52
N PHE A 468 24.82 24.80 -18.77
CA PHE A 468 25.60 24.45 -19.96
C PHE A 468 26.91 25.25 -20.09
N GLU A 469 26.92 26.52 -19.69
CA GLU A 469 28.08 27.42 -19.83
C GLU A 469 29.05 27.36 -18.63
N GLU A 470 28.54 27.26 -17.40
CA GLU A 470 29.34 27.45 -16.17
C GLU A 470 29.76 26.14 -15.48
N LEU A 471 29.05 25.02 -15.71
CA LEU A 471 29.32 23.76 -15.02
C LEU A 471 30.35 22.81 -15.68
N PRO A 472 30.81 22.99 -16.95
CA PRO A 472 31.88 22.15 -17.52
C PRO A 472 33.15 22.08 -16.66
N ASP A 473 33.54 23.19 -16.03
CA ASP A 473 34.73 23.24 -15.17
C ASP A 473 34.59 22.39 -13.88
N ARG A 474 33.37 21.93 -13.57
CA ARG A 474 33.02 21.06 -12.44
C ARG A 474 32.73 19.61 -12.84
N GLY A 475 32.99 19.24 -14.11
CA GLY A 475 32.77 17.87 -14.61
C GLY A 475 31.32 17.56 -15.02
N ILE A 476 30.48 18.58 -15.20
CA ILE A 476 29.16 18.44 -15.80
C ILE A 476 29.32 18.79 -17.28
N GLU A 477 29.32 17.79 -18.15
CA GLU A 477 29.71 17.93 -19.57
C GLU A 477 28.74 18.78 -20.41
N GLY A 478 27.60 19.14 -19.84
CA GLY A 478 26.58 19.96 -20.48
C GLY A 478 25.23 19.78 -19.80
N VAL A 479 24.17 19.88 -20.58
CA VAL A 479 22.80 19.64 -20.11
C VAL A 479 22.13 18.59 -20.99
N VAL A 480 21.31 17.76 -20.36
CA VAL A 480 20.33 16.91 -21.04
C VAL A 480 19.01 17.67 -21.04
N VAL A 481 18.29 17.64 -22.16
CA VAL A 481 17.03 18.35 -22.33
C VAL A 481 15.95 17.31 -22.56
N LYS A 482 14.88 17.32 -21.76
CA LYS A 482 13.77 16.37 -21.86
C LYS A 482 12.46 17.09 -22.15
N GLY A 483 11.62 16.53 -23.01
CA GLY A 483 10.26 17.00 -23.22
C GLY A 483 9.30 16.47 -22.16
N GLY A 484 8.59 17.35 -21.44
CA GLY A 484 7.65 16.97 -20.38
C GLY A 484 6.55 16.00 -20.83
N GLY A 485 6.16 16.08 -22.10
CA GLY A 485 5.16 15.24 -22.75
C GLY A 485 5.69 13.93 -23.34
N GLN A 486 7.00 13.66 -23.28
CA GLN A 486 7.60 12.52 -23.97
C GLN A 486 7.52 11.22 -23.16
N PRO A 487 7.14 10.09 -23.80
CA PRO A 487 7.26 8.78 -23.19
C PRO A 487 8.74 8.34 -23.14
N TYR A 488 9.06 7.41 -22.25
CA TYR A 488 10.39 6.81 -22.19
C TYR A 488 10.56 5.76 -23.30
N ARG A 489 11.57 5.92 -24.14
CA ARG A 489 11.85 4.99 -25.25
C ARG A 489 13.27 4.43 -25.17
N GLY A 490 13.36 3.20 -24.67
CA GLY A 490 14.62 2.45 -24.61
C GLY A 490 15.24 2.20 -25.98
N GLY A 491 16.57 2.36 -26.10
CA GLY A 491 17.32 2.02 -27.32
C GLY A 491 17.10 2.96 -28.51
N GLN A 492 16.24 3.96 -28.38
CA GLN A 492 16.02 4.99 -29.40
C GLN A 492 16.79 6.25 -29.03
N ARG A 493 17.39 6.89 -30.05
CA ARG A 493 17.97 8.23 -29.91
C ARG A 493 16.88 9.25 -30.18
N ASP A 494 16.47 9.98 -29.15
CA ASP A 494 15.54 11.09 -29.26
C ASP A 494 16.06 12.28 -28.42
N TRP A 495 15.32 13.38 -28.40
CA TRP A 495 15.53 14.48 -27.46
C TRP A 495 15.46 13.97 -26.02
#